data_AF-A0A2P9AU14-F1
#
_entry.id   AF-A0A2P9AU14-F1
#
_cell.length_a   1.000
_cell.length_b   1.000
_cell.length_c   1.000
_cell.angle_alpha   90.00
_cell.angle_beta   90.00
_cell.angle_gamma   90.00
#
_symmetry.space_group_name_H-M   'P 1'
#
loop_
_entity.id
_entity.type
_entity.pdbx_description
1 polymer ?
#
loop_
_entity_poly.entity_id
_entity_poly.type
_entity_poly.pdbx_seq_one_letter_code
_entity_poly.pdbx_strand_id
1 'polypeptide(L)'
;MEKFLAGLLAAALVASVERCWSKDKLPYKPISKETVRMASALRYSDILSQECMHGRRYPQSKIENGFKRHFEEMRLQLVAEGHTIVASVTENDSLWSMSEMEFDTKRRLGIAPQFGCFRAYWLDD
;
A
#
# COMPACT_ATOMS: atom_id res chain seq x y z
N MET A 1 -59.80 -32.56 -2.68
CA MET A 1 -58.83 -31.47 -2.91
C MET A 1 -58.32 -31.08 -1.53
N GLU A 2 -57.06 -31.13 -1.12
CA GLU A 2 -55.75 -31.51 -1.65
C GLU A 2 -54.91 -31.83 -0.39
N LYS A 3 -54.35 -33.04 -0.27
CA LYS A 3 -52.91 -33.34 -0.39
C LYS A 3 -51.99 -32.67 0.65
N PHE A 4 -51.56 -33.50 1.59
CA PHE A 4 -50.15 -33.74 1.96
C PHE A 4 -49.14 -32.65 1.60
N LEU A 5 -48.71 -31.85 2.59
CA LEU A 5 -47.35 -31.30 2.66
C LEU A 5 -46.88 -31.24 4.13
N ALA A 6 -47.01 -32.37 4.83
CA ALA A 6 -46.16 -32.68 5.96
C ALA A 6 -44.85 -33.25 5.39
N GLY A 7 -43.85 -32.38 5.17
CA GLY A 7 -42.55 -32.82 4.67
C GLY A 7 -41.70 -31.64 4.21
N LEU A 8 -40.47 -31.60 4.71
CA LEU A 8 -39.32 -30.87 4.17
C LEU A 8 -39.14 -29.40 4.55
N LEU A 9 -39.03 -29.06 5.85
CA LEU A 9 -38.16 -27.94 6.27
C LEU A 9 -37.29 -28.24 7.52
N ALA A 10 -37.17 -29.50 7.91
CA ALA A 10 -36.23 -29.93 8.95
C ALA A 10 -34.88 -30.32 8.32
N ALA A 11 -34.17 -29.37 7.71
CA ALA A 11 -32.76 -29.52 7.32
C ALA A 11 -32.15 -28.17 6.90
N ALA A 12 -31.94 -27.26 7.86
CA ALA A 12 -31.06 -26.11 7.65
C ALA A 12 -30.33 -25.69 8.94
N LEU A 13 -30.14 -26.63 9.86
CA LEU A 13 -29.17 -26.50 10.95
C LEU A 13 -28.01 -27.43 10.62
N VAL A 14 -26.79 -26.93 10.81
CA VAL A 14 -25.48 -27.57 10.55
C VAL A 14 -24.93 -27.37 9.14
N ALA A 15 -24.49 -26.14 8.88
CA ALA A 15 -23.24 -25.91 8.19
C ALA A 15 -22.57 -24.64 8.73
N SER A 16 -22.37 -24.59 10.04
CA SER A 16 -21.21 -23.91 10.63
C SER A 16 -19.95 -24.69 10.22
N VAL A 17 -19.68 -24.73 8.93
CA VAL A 17 -18.30 -24.90 8.49
C VAL A 17 -17.78 -23.49 8.59
N GLU A 18 -17.22 -23.16 9.76
CA GLU A 18 -16.04 -22.31 9.80
C GLU A 18 -15.21 -22.78 8.61
N ARG A 19 -15.28 -22.02 7.51
CA ARG A 19 -14.44 -22.23 6.36
C ARG A 19 -13.08 -22.03 6.95
N CYS A 20 -12.46 -23.13 7.39
CA CYS A 20 -11.16 -23.13 8.00
C CYS A 20 -10.30 -22.63 6.86
N TRP A 21 -9.95 -21.34 6.91
CA TRP A 21 -8.94 -20.77 6.04
C TRP A 21 -7.66 -21.44 6.51
N SER A 22 -7.47 -22.71 6.11
CA SER A 22 -6.14 -23.28 6.01
C SER A 22 -5.44 -22.34 5.06
N LYS A 23 -4.77 -21.35 5.65
CA LYS A 23 -3.74 -20.55 5.02
C LYS A 23 -2.62 -21.55 4.74
N ASP A 24 -2.83 -22.41 3.76
CA ASP A 24 -1.76 -22.95 2.95
C ASP A 24 -1.23 -21.78 2.12
N LYS A 25 -0.68 -20.78 2.83
CA LYS A 25 0.11 -19.73 2.26
C LYS A 25 1.38 -20.44 1.85
N LEU A 26 1.41 -20.90 0.61
CA LEU A 26 2.65 -21.13 -0.11
C LEU A 26 3.59 -19.98 0.29
N PRO A 27 4.82 -20.27 0.74
CA PRO A 27 5.68 -19.25 1.33
C PRO A 27 5.76 -18.07 0.34
N TYR A 28 5.29 -16.91 0.79
CA TYR A 28 5.32 -15.73 -0.07
C TYR A 28 6.75 -15.52 -0.52
N LYS A 29 6.93 -15.31 -1.84
CA LYS A 29 8.24 -14.97 -2.39
C LYS A 29 8.82 -13.80 -1.59
N PRO A 30 10.09 -13.88 -1.13
CA PRO A 30 10.72 -12.77 -0.43
C PRO A 30 10.61 -11.47 -1.23
N ILE A 31 10.26 -10.39 -0.56
CA ILE A 31 10.17 -9.04 -1.14
C ILE A 31 11.43 -8.28 -0.74
N SER A 32 12.08 -7.58 -1.67
CA SER A 32 13.21 -6.75 -1.31
C SER A 32 12.75 -5.48 -0.59
N LYS A 33 13.56 -5.00 0.37
CA LYS A 33 13.33 -3.72 1.06
C LYS A 33 13.18 -2.56 0.07
N GLU A 34 13.95 -2.57 -1.02
CA GLU A 34 13.89 -1.58 -2.09
C GLU A 34 12.53 -1.59 -2.81
N THR A 35 11.98 -2.76 -3.12
CA THR A 35 10.62 -2.88 -3.69
C THR A 35 9.57 -2.30 -2.75
N VAL A 36 9.66 -2.59 -1.45
CA VAL A 36 8.74 -2.02 -0.45
C VAL A 36 8.89 -0.50 -0.36
N ARG A 37 10.13 0.01 -0.41
CA ARG A 37 10.42 1.44 -0.38
C ARG A 37 9.82 2.17 -1.59
N MET A 38 10.01 1.64 -2.79
CA MET A 38 9.43 2.19 -4.01
C MET A 38 7.90 2.14 -4.02
N ALA A 39 7.31 1.02 -3.60
CA ALA A 39 5.86 0.88 -3.49
C ALA A 39 5.27 1.88 -2.46
N SER A 40 5.94 2.03 -1.32
CA SER A 40 5.57 3.00 -0.30
C SER A 40 5.64 4.44 -0.82
N ALA A 41 6.76 4.81 -1.44
CA ALA A 41 6.94 6.16 -1.99
C ALA A 41 5.87 6.48 -3.04
N LEU A 42 5.61 5.54 -3.96
CA LEU A 42 4.56 5.69 -4.97
C LEU A 42 3.19 5.98 -4.34
N ARG A 43 2.81 5.18 -3.34
CA ARG A 43 1.52 5.32 -2.65
C ARG A 43 1.43 6.60 -1.83
N TYR A 44 2.48 6.98 -1.12
CA TYR A 44 2.47 8.22 -0.35
C TYR A 44 2.41 9.45 -1.26
N SER A 45 3.11 9.43 -2.39
CA SER A 45 3.01 10.45 -3.43
C SER A 45 1.59 10.57 -4.03
N ASP A 46 0.86 9.46 -4.18
CA ASP A 46 -0.55 9.49 -4.61
C ASP A 46 -1.42 10.22 -3.59
N ILE A 47 -1.22 9.93 -2.30
CA ILE A 47 -1.91 10.60 -1.20
C ILE A 47 -1.60 12.11 -1.26
N LEU A 48 -0.33 12.50 -1.32
CA LEU A 48 0.06 13.92 -1.40
C LEU A 48 -0.54 14.64 -2.61
N SER A 49 -0.60 13.96 -3.75
CA SER A 49 -1.23 14.50 -4.96
C SER A 49 -2.73 14.74 -4.74
N GLN A 50 -3.43 13.77 -4.16
CA GLN A 50 -4.86 13.88 -3.86
C GLN A 50 -5.14 14.98 -2.83
N GLU A 51 -4.31 15.08 -1.79
CA GLU A 51 -4.40 16.11 -0.76
C GLU A 51 -4.22 17.51 -1.35
N CYS A 52 -3.25 17.67 -2.25
CA CYS A 52 -3.03 18.93 -2.94
C CYS A 52 -4.21 19.32 -3.84
N MET A 53 -4.82 18.35 -4.54
CA MET A 53 -6.03 18.60 -5.32
C MET A 53 -7.21 19.08 -4.45
N HIS A 54 -7.19 18.77 -3.15
CA HIS A 54 -8.14 19.30 -2.16
C HIS A 54 -7.67 20.58 -1.47
N GLY A 55 -6.62 21.24 -1.99
CA GLY A 55 -6.08 22.49 -1.45
C GLY A 55 -5.20 22.32 -0.21
N ARG A 56 -4.86 21.09 0.19
CA ARG A 56 -4.00 20.82 1.36
C ARG A 56 -2.54 20.69 0.93
N ARG A 57 -1.67 21.48 1.57
CA ARG A 57 -0.22 21.44 1.39
C ARG A 57 0.46 21.33 2.75
N TYR A 58 1.66 20.76 2.78
CA TYR A 58 2.37 20.45 4.00
C TYR A 58 3.81 20.99 3.97
N PRO A 59 4.40 21.43 5.09
CA PRO A 59 5.83 21.77 5.15
C PRO A 59 6.71 20.63 4.63
N GLN A 60 7.83 20.93 3.96
CA GLN A 60 8.69 19.89 3.36
C GLN A 60 9.14 18.87 4.41
N SER A 61 9.53 19.35 5.60
CA SER A 61 9.93 18.51 6.72
C SER A 61 8.83 17.54 7.18
N LYS A 62 7.53 17.91 7.07
CA LYS A 62 6.40 17.01 7.37
C LYS A 62 6.27 15.91 6.33
N ILE A 63 6.53 16.22 5.07
CA ILE A 63 6.45 15.27 3.95
C ILE A 63 7.57 14.24 4.05
N GLU A 64 8.79 14.67 4.31
CA GLU A 64 9.93 13.77 4.52
C GLU A 64 9.68 12.79 5.67
N ASN A 65 9.13 13.29 6.78
CA ASN A 65 8.72 12.43 7.90
C ASN A 65 7.54 11.51 7.53
N GLY A 66 6.63 11.99 6.68
CA GLY A 66 5.52 11.22 6.13
C GLY A 66 5.98 10.03 5.28
N PHE A 67 6.96 10.22 4.40
CA PHE A 67 7.56 9.13 3.62
C PHE A 67 8.18 8.05 4.53
N LYS A 68 8.97 8.46 5.54
CA LYS A 68 9.57 7.54 6.52
C LYS A 68 8.50 6.74 7.27
N ARG A 69 7.47 7.43 7.77
CA ARG A 69 6.37 6.80 8.51
C ARG A 69 5.60 5.82 7.62
N HIS A 70 5.19 6.24 6.43
CA HIS A 70 4.41 5.41 5.51
C HIS A 70 5.18 4.15 5.08
N PHE A 71 6.50 4.25 4.89
CA PHE A 71 7.36 3.09 4.65
C PHE A 71 7.34 2.09 5.81
N GLU A 72 7.52 2.55 7.04
CA GLU A 72 7.49 1.67 8.21
C GLU A 72 6.12 1.02 8.43
N GLU A 73 5.02 1.78 8.23
CA GLU A 73 3.65 1.26 8.29
C GLU A 73 3.42 0.16 7.26
N MET A 74 3.78 0.41 6.00
CA MET A 74 3.65 -0.59 4.92
C MET A 74 4.51 -1.83 5.20
N ARG A 75 5.72 -1.64 5.71
CA ARG A 75 6.62 -2.74 6.07
C ARG A 75 5.99 -3.64 7.14
N LEU A 76 5.46 -3.03 8.20
CA LEU A 76 4.79 -3.76 9.29
C LEU A 76 3.54 -4.49 8.79
N GLN A 77 2.75 -3.87 7.92
CA GLN A 77 1.58 -4.50 7.33
C GLN A 77 1.95 -5.74 6.51
N LEU A 78 2.97 -5.65 5.64
CA LEU A 78 3.44 -6.79 4.84
C LEU A 78 3.96 -7.93 5.72
N VAL A 79 4.67 -7.62 6.80
CA VAL A 79 5.13 -8.63 7.77
C VAL A 79 3.93 -9.29 8.47
N ALA A 80 2.93 -8.52 8.89
CA ALA A 80 1.71 -9.05 9.48
C ALA A 80 0.90 -9.92 8.50
N GLU A 81 0.97 -9.63 7.20
CA GLU A 81 0.39 -10.45 6.14
C GLU A 81 1.19 -11.74 5.88
N GLY A 82 2.40 -11.87 6.43
CA GLY A 82 3.25 -13.06 6.33
C GLY A 82 4.34 -12.97 5.26
N HIS A 83 4.60 -11.78 4.71
CA HIS A 83 5.70 -11.58 3.78
C HIS A 83 7.04 -11.51 4.51
N THR A 84 8.07 -12.13 3.93
CA THR A 84 9.46 -11.95 4.37
C THR A 84 10.09 -10.81 3.56
N ILE A 85 10.57 -9.78 4.25
CA ILE A 85 11.25 -8.64 3.63
C ILE A 85 12.76 -8.83 3.81
N VAL A 86 13.48 -8.91 2.70
CA VAL A 86 14.94 -9.12 2.69
C VAL A 86 15.67 -7.83 2.33
N ALA A 87 16.89 -7.65 2.86
CA ALA A 87 17.75 -6.57 2.42
C ALA A 87 18.08 -6.72 0.93
N SER A 88 18.20 -5.60 0.20
CA SER A 88 18.71 -5.59 -1.16
C SER A 88 20.20 -5.95 -1.13
N VAL A 89 20.58 -7.12 -1.63
CA VAL A 89 21.96 -7.65 -1.60
C VAL A 89 22.92 -6.86 -2.51
N THR A 90 22.40 -6.01 -3.39
CA THR A 90 23.17 -5.22 -4.36
C THR A 90 23.36 -3.78 -3.87
N GLU A 91 24.26 -3.57 -2.91
CA GLU A 91 24.72 -2.22 -2.52
C GLU A 91 25.44 -1.46 -3.65
N ASN A 92 25.81 -2.14 -4.75
CA ASN A 92 26.54 -1.53 -5.87
C ASN A 92 25.73 -1.34 -7.17
N ASP A 93 24.53 -1.91 -7.28
CA ASP A 93 23.63 -1.75 -8.46
C ASP A 93 22.26 -1.24 -8.02
N SER A 94 22.20 -0.32 -7.05
CA SER A 94 20.93 0.22 -6.57
C SER A 94 20.29 1.07 -7.67
N LEU A 95 19.23 0.54 -8.28
CA LEU A 95 18.26 1.34 -9.03
C LEU A 95 17.68 2.48 -8.17
N TRP A 96 17.81 2.37 -6.84
CA TRP A 96 17.39 3.34 -5.85
C TRP A 96 18.56 3.98 -5.07
N SER A 97 19.34 4.85 -5.72
CA SER A 97 20.23 5.80 -5.02
C SER A 97 19.50 7.05 -4.52
N MET A 98 18.23 7.19 -4.90
CA MET A 98 17.45 8.41 -4.73
C MET A 98 16.73 8.45 -3.39
N SER A 99 16.55 9.66 -2.84
CA SER A 99 15.61 9.85 -1.73
C SER A 99 14.17 9.69 -2.21
N GLU A 100 13.24 9.41 -1.30
CA GLU A 100 11.81 9.33 -1.62
C GLU A 100 11.27 10.65 -2.19
N MET A 101 11.80 11.77 -1.69
CA MET A 101 11.52 13.11 -2.23
C MET A 101 12.03 13.27 -3.66
N GLU A 102 13.22 12.76 -3.96
CA GLU A 102 13.79 12.80 -5.32
C GLU A 102 13.01 11.88 -6.27
N PHE A 103 12.61 10.69 -5.80
CA PHE A 103 11.78 9.76 -6.56
C PHE A 103 10.45 10.41 -6.92
N ASP A 104 9.78 11.00 -5.94
CA ASP A 104 8.53 11.72 -6.15
C ASP A 104 8.71 12.90 -7.11
N THR A 105 9.81 13.65 -6.98
CA THR A 105 10.11 14.77 -7.88
C THR A 105 10.27 14.30 -9.31
N LYS A 106 11.06 13.25 -9.57
CA LYS A 106 11.19 12.66 -10.92
C LYS A 106 9.86 12.13 -11.43
N ARG A 107 9.07 11.47 -10.57
CA ARG A 107 7.74 10.97 -10.92
C ARG A 107 6.82 12.09 -11.40
N ARG A 108 6.80 13.24 -10.72
CA ARG A 108 5.94 14.39 -11.07
C ARG A 108 6.31 15.02 -12.40
N LEU A 109 7.58 14.98 -12.82
CA LEU A 109 8.01 15.50 -14.13
C LEU A 109 7.36 14.75 -15.30
N GLY A 110 6.95 13.49 -15.11
CA GLY A 110 6.28 12.67 -16.12
C GLY A 110 4.77 12.86 -16.20
N ILE A 111 4.15 13.65 -15.33
CA ILE A 111 2.70 13.84 -15.26
C ILE A 111 2.36 15.22 -15.85
N ALA A 112 1.33 15.29 -16.70
CA ALA A 112 0.89 16.55 -17.31
C ALA A 112 0.46 17.56 -16.24
N PRO A 113 0.87 18.85 -16.30
CA PRO A 113 0.60 19.81 -15.25
C PRO A 113 -0.90 20.00 -14.99
N GLN A 114 -1.41 19.51 -13.86
CA GLN A 114 -2.72 19.91 -13.34
C GLN A 114 -2.55 21.01 -12.29
N PHE A 115 -3.24 22.15 -12.47
CA PHE A 115 -2.97 23.42 -11.81
C PHE A 115 -2.54 23.33 -10.32
N GLY A 116 -1.45 24.02 -9.97
CA GLY A 116 -1.08 24.31 -8.58
C GLY A 116 -0.45 23.17 -7.75
N CYS A 117 -0.43 21.93 -8.22
CA CYS A 117 0.02 20.77 -7.43
C CYS A 117 1.29 20.06 -7.95
N PHE A 118 1.90 20.59 -9.01
CA PHE A 118 2.95 19.88 -9.76
C PHE A 118 4.36 20.25 -9.34
N ARG A 119 4.60 21.52 -8.99
CA ARG A 119 5.95 22.01 -8.70
C ARG A 119 6.38 21.72 -7.27
N ALA A 120 5.50 21.93 -6.31
CA ALA A 120 5.67 21.53 -4.92
C ALA A 120 4.27 21.42 -4.30
N TYR A 121 3.87 20.22 -3.87
CA TYR A 121 2.74 20.10 -2.94
C TYR A 121 3.16 20.47 -1.49
N TRP A 122 4.43 20.85 -1.31
CA TRP A 122 4.94 21.42 -0.07
C TRP A 122 4.97 22.94 -0.07
N LEU A 123 4.92 23.49 1.14
CA LEU A 123 5.28 24.88 1.42
C LEU A 123 6.77 24.94 1.72
N ASP A 124 7.44 26.00 1.26
CA ASP A 124 8.80 26.29 1.73
C ASP A 124 8.72 26.56 3.24
N ASP A 125 9.67 25.98 3.99
CA ASP A 125 9.78 26.15 5.45
C ASP A 125 10.24 27.58 5.80
#